data_AF-A0A7J4EQH1-F1
#
_entry.id   AF-A0A7J4EQH1-F1
#
_cell.length_a   1.000
_cell.length_b   1.000
_cell.length_c   1.000
_cell.angle_alpha   90.00
_cell.angle_beta   90.00
_cell.angle_gamma   90.00
#
_symmetry.space_group_name_H-M   'P 1'
#
loop_
_entity.id
_entity.type
_entity.pdbx_description
1 polymer ?
#
loop_
_entity_poly.entity_id
_entity_poly.type
_entity_poly.pdbx_seq_one_letter_code
_entity_poly.pdbx_strand_id
1 'polypeptide(L)'
;MRILPLFFLIISVSMILVFASIETFTLFSGSHSSIDISSPENDILCVSCHSKIVNELSNSSIHSDFSCEECHRLSKTSSGKLIEYAVHNASGIYPGNQSHAAYTPKCLDCHGGNGIYYNDTWIAKQAPP
;
A
#
# COMPACT_ATOMS: atom_id res chain seq x y z
N MET A 1 47.83 26.86 1.66
CA MET A 1 46.44 27.28 1.92
C MET A 1 45.54 26.81 0.78
N ARG A 2 44.89 25.65 0.92
CA ARG A 2 43.88 25.10 -0.03
C ARG A 2 42.61 24.60 0.67
N ILE A 3 42.47 24.92 1.95
CA ILE A 3 41.38 24.46 2.83
C ILE A 3 40.06 25.18 2.56
N LEU A 4 40.11 26.47 2.19
CA LEU A 4 38.91 27.26 1.90
C LEU A 4 38.13 26.78 0.65
N PRO A 5 38.76 26.52 -0.52
CA PRO A 5 38.02 25.99 -1.67
C PRO A 5 37.56 24.54 -1.45
N LEU A 6 38.32 23.74 -0.68
CA LEU A 6 37.93 22.38 -0.31
C LEU A 6 36.67 22.39 0.57
N PHE A 7 36.58 23.33 1.51
CA PHE A 7 35.43 23.50 2.39
C PHE A 7 34.15 23.84 1.61
N PHE A 8 34.22 24.79 0.66
CA PHE A 8 33.06 25.12 -0.18
C PHE A 8 32.65 23.96 -1.10
N LEU A 9 33.61 23.19 -1.61
CA LEU A 9 33.32 22.01 -2.43
C LEU A 9 32.61 20.93 -1.60
N ILE A 10 33.05 20.67 -0.37
CA ILE A 10 32.41 19.70 0.53
C ILE A 10 30.97 20.13 0.83
N ILE A 11 30.74 21.39 1.21
CA ILE A 11 29.38 21.90 1.49
C ILE A 11 28.49 21.77 0.25
N SER A 12 28.98 22.18 -0.92
CA SER A 12 28.21 22.11 -2.18
C SER A 12 27.80 20.67 -2.49
N VAL A 13 28.74 19.73 -2.42
CA VAL A 13 28.47 18.31 -2.67
C VAL A 13 27.50 17.74 -1.63
N SER A 14 27.66 18.07 -0.35
CA SER A 14 26.73 17.65 0.70
C SER A 14 25.32 18.17 0.47
N MET A 15 25.15 19.42 0.02
CA MET A 15 23.83 19.98 -0.29
C MET A 15 23.20 19.25 -1.49
N ILE A 16 23.97 19.01 -2.56
CA ILE A 16 23.49 18.28 -3.73
C ILE A 16 23.04 16.86 -3.35
N LEU A 17 23.79 16.17 -2.49
CA LEU A 17 23.43 14.83 -2.01
C LEU A 17 22.11 14.83 -1.21
N VAL A 18 21.89 15.84 -0.37
CA VAL A 18 20.64 16.00 0.40
C VAL A 18 19.46 16.36 -0.50
N PHE A 19 19.65 17.21 -1.50
CA PHE A 19 18.60 17.56 -2.47
C PHE A 19 18.31 16.44 -3.49
N ALA A 20 19.30 15.61 -3.81
CA ALA A 20 19.12 14.45 -4.68
C ALA A 20 18.45 13.27 -3.96
N SER A 21 18.51 13.24 -2.62
CA SER A 21 17.89 12.20 -1.78
C SER A 21 16.42 12.49 -1.43
N ILE A 22 15.67 13.16 -2.31
CA ILE A 22 14.25 13.52 -2.12
C ILE A 22 13.31 12.33 -1.87
N GLU A 23 13.79 11.09 -1.97
CA GLU A 23 13.01 9.90 -1.63
C GLU A 23 13.19 9.39 -0.20
N THR A 24 14.15 9.91 0.60
CA THR A 24 14.52 9.27 1.89
C THR A 24 14.56 10.18 3.12
N PHE A 25 14.02 11.40 3.05
CA PHE A 25 13.91 12.27 4.22
C PHE A 25 12.49 12.83 4.41
N THR A 26 11.71 12.16 5.25
CA THR A 26 10.52 12.73 5.89
C THR A 26 10.97 13.65 7.03
N LEU A 27 11.37 14.89 6.70
CA LEU A 27 12.13 15.78 7.59
C LEU A 27 11.29 16.91 8.24
N PHE A 28 9.97 16.94 8.08
CA PHE A 28 9.13 17.94 8.77
C PHE A 28 8.25 17.31 9.86
N SER A 29 8.27 17.91 11.05
CA SER A 29 7.21 17.77 12.04
C SER A 29 5.89 18.20 11.37
N GLY A 30 4.95 17.25 11.22
CA GLY A 30 3.72 17.42 10.44
C GLY A 30 3.67 16.67 9.10
N SER A 31 4.78 16.09 8.62
CA SER A 31 4.78 15.20 7.43
C SER A 31 4.35 13.76 7.71
N HIS A 32 4.19 13.39 8.98
CA HIS A 32 3.56 12.15 9.42
C HIS A 32 2.45 12.51 10.41
N SER A 33 1.21 12.38 9.97
CA SER A 33 0.09 12.28 10.90
C SER A 33 0.11 10.87 11.48
N SER A 34 0.35 10.75 12.79
CA SER A 34 0.07 9.49 13.49
C SER A 34 -1.44 9.30 13.46
N ILE A 35 -1.90 8.37 12.64
CA ILE A 35 -3.31 8.01 12.54
C ILE A 35 -3.61 7.01 13.64
N ASP A 36 -4.66 7.27 14.42
CA ASP A 36 -5.13 6.32 15.42
C ASP A 36 -5.74 5.11 14.71
N ILE A 37 -5.08 3.97 14.83
CA ILE A 37 -5.52 2.68 14.31
C ILE A 37 -6.03 1.77 15.42
N SER A 38 -6.32 2.30 16.62
CA SER A 38 -6.77 1.49 17.76
C SER A 38 -8.16 0.86 17.57
N SER A 39 -8.91 1.27 16.55
CA SER A 39 -10.19 0.63 16.17
C SER A 39 -10.00 -0.87 15.96
N PRO A 40 -10.98 -1.73 16.30
CA PRO A 40 -10.93 -3.16 16.05
C PRO A 40 -10.60 -3.52 14.58
N GLU A 41 -11.08 -2.74 13.61
CA GLU A 41 -10.76 -2.98 12.21
C GLU A 41 -9.31 -2.59 11.81
N ASN A 42 -8.57 -1.91 12.70
CA ASN A 42 -7.28 -1.28 12.42
C ASN A 42 -7.32 -0.47 11.12
N ASP A 43 -8.39 0.31 10.92
CA ASP A 43 -8.69 0.95 9.65
C ASP A 43 -7.71 2.08 9.34
N ILE A 44 -6.70 1.75 8.55
CA ILE A 44 -5.88 2.74 7.89
C ILE A 44 -6.71 3.33 6.76
N LEU A 45 -6.99 4.63 6.84
CA LEU A 45 -7.62 5.37 5.74
C LEU A 45 -6.66 5.47 4.55
N CYS A 46 -6.74 4.50 3.63
CA CYS A 46 -5.85 4.35 2.47
C CYS A 46 -5.67 5.67 1.69
N VAL A 47 -6.77 6.40 1.50
CA VAL A 47 -6.82 7.63 0.68
C VAL A 47 -6.05 8.79 1.30
N SER A 48 -5.79 8.75 2.61
CA SER A 48 -4.97 9.75 3.31
C SER A 48 -3.54 9.77 2.77
N CYS A 49 -2.99 8.58 2.50
CA CYS A 49 -1.63 8.41 2.00
C CYS A 49 -1.58 8.15 0.47
N HIS A 50 -2.59 7.50 -0.09
CA HIS A 50 -2.64 7.04 -1.48
C HIS A 50 -3.68 7.78 -2.33
N SER A 51 -3.88 9.08 -2.09
CA SER A 51 -4.86 9.90 -2.83
C SER A 51 -4.70 9.84 -4.35
N LYS A 52 -3.45 9.77 -4.85
CA LYS A 52 -3.16 9.60 -6.28
C LYS A 52 -3.68 8.26 -6.82
N ILE A 53 -3.46 7.17 -6.09
CA ILE A 53 -3.89 5.82 -6.50
C ILE A 53 -5.41 5.75 -6.58
N VAL A 54 -6.12 6.36 -5.62
CA VAL A 54 -7.59 6.43 -5.65
C VAL A 54 -8.09 7.17 -6.88
N ASN A 55 -7.42 8.26 -7.26
CA ASN A 55 -7.75 8.99 -8.48
C ASN A 55 -7.46 8.16 -9.74
N GLU A 56 -6.39 7.38 -9.77
CA GLU A 56 -6.08 6.48 -10.90
C GLU A 56 -7.09 5.33 -10.98
N LEU A 57 -7.46 4.72 -9.86
CA LEU A 57 -8.45 3.64 -9.79
C LEU A 57 -9.83 4.12 -10.25
N SER A 58 -10.32 5.23 -9.69
CA SER A 58 -11.65 5.79 -10.05
C SER A 58 -11.76 6.25 -11.50
N ASN A 59 -10.64 6.59 -12.15
CA ASN A 59 -10.59 6.93 -13.58
C ASN A 59 -10.15 5.76 -14.47
N SER A 60 -9.96 4.57 -13.90
CA SER A 60 -9.58 3.39 -14.66
C SER A 60 -10.74 2.92 -15.55
N SER A 61 -10.43 2.34 -16.71
CA SER A 61 -11.44 1.65 -17.53
C SER A 61 -11.82 0.28 -16.97
N ILE A 62 -11.09 -0.20 -15.96
CA ILE A 62 -11.20 -1.55 -15.38
C ILE A 62 -11.07 -1.42 -13.86
N HIS A 63 -11.97 -2.05 -13.10
CA HIS A 63 -12.00 -2.03 -11.63
C HIS A 63 -12.22 -0.63 -11.01
N SER A 64 -12.79 0.34 -11.75
CA SER A 64 -13.14 1.66 -11.19
C SER A 64 -14.20 1.59 -10.08
N ASP A 65 -14.90 0.46 -10.01
CA ASP A 65 -15.92 0.11 -9.03
C ASP A 65 -15.36 -0.61 -7.79
N PHE A 66 -14.07 -0.95 -7.77
CA PHE A 66 -13.47 -1.68 -6.66
C PHE A 66 -13.11 -0.77 -5.49
N SER A 67 -13.24 -1.30 -4.28
CA SER A 67 -12.61 -0.70 -3.09
C SER A 67 -11.13 -1.10 -2.98
N CYS A 68 -10.36 -0.40 -2.16
CA CYS A 68 -8.94 -0.72 -1.91
C CYS A 68 -8.77 -2.17 -1.42
N GLU A 69 -9.69 -2.60 -0.56
CA GLU A 69 -9.70 -3.88 0.12
C GLU A 69 -9.97 -5.05 -0.83
N GLU A 70 -10.71 -4.84 -1.92
CA GLU A 70 -10.96 -5.91 -2.90
C GLU A 70 -9.65 -6.44 -3.53
N CYS A 71 -8.64 -5.58 -3.63
CA CYS A 71 -7.29 -5.97 -4.08
C CYS A 71 -6.32 -6.21 -2.91
N HIS A 72 -6.45 -5.48 -1.81
CA HIS A 72 -5.43 -5.52 -0.74
C HIS A 72 -5.75 -6.48 0.40
N ARG A 73 -7.01 -6.94 0.52
CA ARG A 73 -7.53 -7.84 1.55
C ARG A 73 -8.03 -9.20 1.02
N LEU A 74 -7.39 -9.75 -0.02
CA LEU A 74 -7.69 -11.10 -0.51
C LEU A 74 -7.52 -12.14 0.61
N SER A 75 -8.46 -13.07 0.73
CA SER A 75 -8.36 -14.18 1.70
C SER A 75 -7.48 -15.32 1.23
N LYS A 76 -7.18 -15.39 -0.08
CA LYS A 76 -6.45 -16.51 -0.69
C LYS A 76 -5.87 -16.13 -2.06
N THR A 77 -4.83 -16.83 -2.50
CA THR A 77 -4.20 -16.68 -3.83
C THR A 77 -4.61 -17.80 -4.79
N SER A 78 -4.33 -17.61 -6.09
CA SER A 78 -4.51 -18.63 -7.14
C SER A 78 -3.81 -19.96 -6.87
N SER A 79 -2.67 -19.91 -6.17
CA SER A 79 -1.93 -21.11 -5.75
C SER A 79 -2.52 -21.81 -4.52
N GLY A 80 -3.66 -21.33 -4.01
CA GLY A 80 -4.31 -21.86 -2.83
C GLY A 80 -3.74 -21.38 -1.49
N LYS A 81 -2.81 -20.41 -1.48
CA LYS A 81 -2.23 -19.89 -0.25
C LYS A 81 -3.27 -19.04 0.47
N LEU A 82 -3.59 -19.36 1.72
CA LEU A 82 -4.45 -18.54 2.56
C LEU A 82 -3.70 -17.28 3.01
N ILE A 83 -4.40 -16.17 3.01
CA ILE A 83 -3.92 -14.88 3.46
C ILE A 83 -4.72 -14.50 4.71
N GLU A 84 -4.00 -14.21 5.79
CA GLU A 84 -4.58 -13.78 7.06
C GLU A 84 -3.99 -12.42 7.41
N TYR A 85 -4.86 -11.45 7.69
CA TYR A 85 -4.46 -10.10 8.10
C TYR A 85 -4.47 -10.00 9.62
N ALA A 86 -3.67 -9.09 10.16
CA ALA A 86 -3.70 -8.80 11.58
C ALA A 86 -5.07 -8.24 12.00
N VAL A 87 -5.59 -8.72 13.13
CA VAL A 87 -6.89 -8.30 13.67
C VAL A 87 -6.76 -7.88 15.12
N HIS A 88 -7.51 -6.85 15.51
CA HIS A 88 -7.64 -6.41 16.89
C HIS A 88 -9.10 -6.59 17.31
N ASN A 89 -9.36 -7.26 18.43
CA ASN A 89 -10.71 -7.40 18.96
C ASN A 89 -10.67 -7.39 20.50
N ALA A 90 -11.83 -7.56 21.13
CA ALA A 90 -11.96 -7.54 22.59
C ALA A 90 -11.09 -8.60 23.32
N SER A 91 -10.65 -9.65 22.63
CA SER A 91 -9.82 -10.73 23.18
C SER A 91 -8.31 -10.50 22.98
N GLY A 92 -7.90 -9.53 22.17
CA GLY A 92 -6.51 -9.15 21.99
C GLY A 92 -6.13 -8.80 20.55
N ILE A 93 -4.82 -8.72 20.33
CA ILE A 93 -4.19 -8.45 19.03
C ILE A 93 -3.65 -9.77 18.47
N TYR A 94 -4.09 -10.13 17.27
CA TYR A 94 -3.70 -11.36 16.62
C TYR A 94 -2.94 -11.02 15.33
N PRO A 95 -1.64 -11.37 15.24
CA PRO A 95 -0.88 -11.15 14.01
C PRO A 95 -1.36 -12.12 12.92
N GLY A 96 -1.54 -11.59 11.71
CA GLY A 96 -1.78 -12.39 10.51
C GLY A 96 -0.47 -12.81 9.82
N ASN A 97 -0.60 -13.41 8.63
CA ASN A 97 0.53 -13.78 7.77
C ASN A 97 0.87 -12.73 6.69
N GLN A 98 0.12 -11.62 6.62
CA GLN A 98 0.39 -10.42 5.83
C GLN A 98 0.29 -9.15 6.68
N SER A 99 0.98 -8.08 6.26
CA SER A 99 0.92 -6.76 6.91
C SER A 99 -0.44 -6.09 6.78
N HIS A 100 -0.75 -5.18 7.72
CA HIS A 100 -1.96 -4.33 7.72
C HIS A 100 -2.15 -3.57 6.40
N ALA A 101 -1.07 -3.25 5.70
CA ALA A 101 -1.09 -2.79 4.33
C ALA A 101 -0.65 -3.92 3.39
N ALA A 102 -1.65 -4.46 2.70
CA ALA A 102 -1.60 -4.81 1.29
C ALA A 102 -0.73 -6.00 0.88
N TYR A 103 -1.41 -7.13 0.68
CA TYR A 103 -1.03 -8.01 -0.42
C TYR A 103 -1.17 -7.23 -1.74
N THR A 104 -0.23 -7.41 -2.67
CA THR A 104 -0.39 -6.95 -4.06
C THR A 104 -0.80 -8.16 -4.90
N PRO A 105 -2.06 -8.25 -5.32
CA PRO A 105 -2.55 -9.42 -6.03
C PRO A 105 -1.96 -9.50 -7.42
N LYS A 106 -1.72 -10.73 -7.86
CA LYS A 106 -1.49 -11.01 -9.28
C LYS A 106 -2.84 -11.02 -9.97
N CYS A 107 -2.87 -10.67 -11.25
CA CYS A 107 -4.10 -10.70 -12.04
C CYS A 107 -4.80 -12.08 -11.95
N LEU A 108 -4.01 -13.16 -11.97
CA LEU A 108 -4.51 -14.54 -11.93
C LEU A 108 -5.02 -14.97 -10.55
N ASP A 109 -4.78 -14.21 -9.48
CA ASP A 109 -5.38 -14.51 -8.17
C ASP A 109 -6.90 -14.35 -8.18
N CYS A 110 -7.40 -13.49 -9.08
CA CYS A 110 -8.83 -13.32 -9.33
C CYS A 110 -9.25 -13.87 -10.69
N HIS A 111 -8.48 -13.65 -11.77
CA HIS A 111 -8.90 -14.05 -13.13
C HIS A 111 -8.62 -15.53 -13.43
N GLY A 112 -9.63 -16.37 -13.26
CA GLY A 112 -9.58 -17.83 -13.48
C GLY A 112 -9.74 -18.28 -14.94
N GLY A 113 -9.87 -17.34 -15.88
CA GLY A 113 -10.10 -17.61 -17.30
C GLY A 113 -11.57 -17.92 -17.63
N ASN A 114 -11.89 -18.03 -18.93
CA ASN A 114 -13.23 -18.33 -19.43
C ASN A 114 -14.35 -17.40 -18.91
N GLY A 115 -14.03 -16.13 -18.63
CA GLY A 115 -14.99 -15.16 -18.09
C GLY A 115 -15.35 -15.39 -16.62
N ILE A 116 -14.64 -16.26 -15.89
CA ILE A 116 -14.81 -16.45 -14.45
C ILE A 116 -13.73 -15.66 -13.71
N TYR A 117 -14.13 -14.99 -12.63
CA TYR A 117 -13.21 -14.40 -11.66
C TYR A 117 -13.55 -14.82 -10.23
N TYR A 118 -12.60 -14.72 -9.32
CA TYR A 118 -12.78 -14.90 -7.88
C TYR A 118 -12.73 -13.54 -7.22
N ASN A 119 -13.67 -13.25 -6.31
CA ASN A 119 -13.60 -12.04 -5.49
C ASN A 119 -12.58 -12.18 -4.35
N ASP A 120 -12.39 -11.12 -3.60
CA ASP A 120 -11.59 -11.02 -2.37
C ASP A 120 -11.81 -12.17 -1.36
N THR A 121 -13.05 -12.66 -1.24
CA THR A 121 -13.43 -13.79 -0.38
C THR A 121 -13.30 -15.17 -1.04
N TRP A 122 -12.74 -15.25 -2.25
CA TRP A 122 -12.57 -16.49 -3.02
C TRP A 122 -13.85 -17.18 -3.50
N ILE A 123 -14.90 -16.38 -3.74
CA ILE A 123 -16.15 -16.84 -4.36
C ILE A 123 -16.06 -16.62 -5.87
N ALA A 124 -16.33 -17.67 -6.64
CA ALA A 124 -16.38 -17.59 -8.10
C ALA A 124 -17.58 -16.75 -8.57
N LYS A 125 -17.32 -15.82 -9.48
CA LYS A 125 -18.29 -14.91 -10.12
C LYS A 125 -18.03 -14.87 -11.62
N GLN A 126 -19.05 -14.47 -12.37
CA GLN A 126 -18.93 -14.23 -13.81
C GLN A 126 -18.51 -12.78 -14.04
N ALA A 127 -17.47 -12.58 -14.85
CA ALA A 127 -17.04 -11.25 -15.23
C ALA A 127 -18.17 -10.55 -16.02
N PRO A 128 -18.39 -9.24 -15.80
CA PRO A 128 -19.25 -8.46 -16.67
C PRO A 128 -18.83 -8.62 -18.15
N PRO A 129 -19.80 -8.58 -19.07
CA PRO A 129 -19.54 -8.69 -20.51
C PRO A 129 -18.66 -7.54 -21.05
#